data_AF-A0A2S8PMA2-F1
#
_entry.id   AF-A0A2S8PMA2-F1
#
_cell.length_a   1.000
_cell.length_b   1.000
_cell.length_c   1.000
_cell.angle_alpha   90.00
_cell.angle_beta   90.00
_cell.angle_gamma   90.00
#
_symmetry.space_group_name_H-M   'P 1'
#
loop_
_entity.id
_entity.type
_entity.pdbx_description
1 polymer ?
#
loop_
_entity_poly.entity_id
_entity_poly.type
_entity_poly.pdbx_seq_one_letter_code
_entity_poly.pdbx_strand_id
1 'polypeptide(L)'
;MKIKYPKTMHLPWSRGYTDDDKILRSTDHFVGKEVVITEKMDGENTTMYPDFIHARSLDSKDHPSRHYVKTLHGGIRYLIPEGYRLCGENVYAKHSLAYDALPGYFMLFSVWNEQNLCLSWDETEIWADRLGIPTVPLLYRGIWDEEAAKRCYTKKSCCGGEQEGYVVRLASSFPYEQFRQSLAKFVRNNHVQTDEHWLSRPVEPNGLQP
;
A
#
# COMPACT_ATOMS: atom_id res chain seq x y z
N MET A 1 5.03 20.95 0.56
CA MET A 1 3.98 20.74 1.58
C MET A 1 3.86 19.24 1.83
N LYS A 2 3.73 18.78 3.09
CA LYS A 2 3.63 17.36 3.43
C LYS A 2 2.18 16.89 3.26
N ILE A 3 1.97 15.82 2.50
CA ILE A 3 0.63 15.31 2.15
C ILE A 3 0.40 13.96 2.81
N LYS A 4 -0.67 13.86 3.60
CA LYS A 4 -1.11 12.61 4.22
C LYS A 4 -1.73 11.68 3.17
N TYR A 5 -1.34 10.40 3.13
CA TYR A 5 -1.95 9.44 2.21
C TYR A 5 -3.45 9.26 2.54
N PRO A 6 -4.36 9.43 1.56
CA PRO A 6 -5.80 9.39 1.80
C PRO A 6 -6.29 8.05 2.37
N LYS A 7 -7.45 8.05 3.06
CA LYS A 7 -8.09 6.80 3.48
C LYS A 7 -8.65 6.11 2.22
N THR A 8 -8.20 4.89 1.93
CA THR A 8 -8.79 4.04 0.90
C THR A 8 -10.14 3.50 1.38
N MET A 9 -11.15 3.61 0.53
CA MET A 9 -12.51 3.13 0.81
C MET A 9 -12.56 1.60 0.74
N HIS A 10 -13.41 0.97 1.54
CA HIS A 10 -13.66 -0.46 1.46
C HIS A 10 -14.57 -0.79 0.27
N LEU A 11 -14.30 -1.91 -0.40
CA LEU A 11 -15.21 -2.51 -1.38
C LEU A 11 -16.51 -2.97 -0.68
N PRO A 12 -17.65 -3.01 -1.40
CA PRO A 12 -18.95 -3.36 -0.80
C PRO A 12 -18.98 -4.71 -0.09
N TRP A 13 -18.15 -5.67 -0.52
CA TRP A 13 -18.05 -7.01 0.07
C TRP A 13 -16.85 -7.19 1.02
N SER A 14 -16.12 -6.11 1.34
CA SER A 14 -15.06 -6.15 2.36
C SER A 14 -15.64 -6.47 3.73
N ARG A 15 -14.97 -7.32 4.50
CA ARG A 15 -15.51 -7.85 5.78
C ARG A 15 -14.75 -7.42 7.03
N GLY A 16 -13.60 -6.76 6.89
CA GLY A 16 -12.79 -6.26 8.02
C GLY A 16 -12.86 -4.75 8.24
N TYR A 17 -14.05 -4.15 8.20
CA TYR A 17 -14.22 -2.71 8.46
C TYR A 17 -14.64 -2.47 9.92
N THR A 18 -14.17 -1.37 10.51
CA THR A 18 -14.66 -0.85 11.81
C THR A 18 -15.69 0.26 11.61
N ASP A 19 -16.31 0.77 12.69
CA ASP A 19 -17.32 1.84 12.60
C ASP A 19 -16.80 3.13 11.93
N ASP A 20 -15.49 3.36 11.93
CA ASP A 20 -14.82 4.52 11.31
C ASP A 20 -14.49 4.32 9.82
N ASP A 21 -14.67 3.11 9.30
CA ASP A 21 -14.33 2.76 7.93
C ASP A 21 -15.45 3.13 6.97
N LYS A 22 -15.03 3.68 5.83
CA LYS A 22 -15.96 4.12 4.78
C LYS A 22 -16.02 3.06 3.69
N ILE A 23 -17.23 2.56 3.44
CA ILE A 23 -17.52 1.55 2.43
C ILE A 23 -18.05 2.24 1.17
N LEU A 24 -17.60 1.78 0.00
CA LEU A 24 -18.17 2.19 -1.28
C LEU A 24 -19.60 1.70 -1.40
N ARG A 25 -20.48 2.54 -1.96
CA ARG A 25 -21.86 2.15 -2.27
C ARG A 25 -21.95 1.30 -3.53
N SER A 26 -21.08 1.55 -4.50
CA SER A 26 -20.98 0.79 -5.75
C SER A 26 -19.55 0.84 -6.29
N THR A 27 -19.26 -0.06 -7.22
CA THR A 27 -17.99 -0.15 -7.97
C THR A 27 -18.11 0.42 -9.38
N ASP A 28 -19.21 1.12 -9.70
CA ASP A 28 -19.53 1.62 -11.05
C ASP A 28 -18.44 2.50 -11.65
N HIS A 29 -17.70 3.23 -10.81
CA HIS A 29 -16.59 4.09 -11.25
C HIS A 29 -15.40 3.32 -11.83
N PHE A 30 -15.33 1.99 -11.66
CA PHE A 30 -14.36 1.12 -12.31
C PHE A 30 -14.88 0.48 -13.61
N VAL A 31 -16.21 0.44 -13.85
CA VAL A 31 -16.79 -0.24 -15.00
C VAL A 31 -16.22 0.31 -16.32
N GLY A 32 -15.76 -0.59 -17.17
CA GLY A 32 -15.16 -0.26 -18.46
C GLY A 32 -13.74 0.33 -18.40
N LYS A 33 -13.15 0.47 -17.20
CA LYS A 33 -11.79 0.97 -17.03
C LYS A 33 -10.81 -0.17 -16.77
N GLU A 34 -9.57 0.02 -17.20
CA GLU A 34 -8.47 -0.85 -16.80
C GLU A 34 -8.09 -0.59 -15.34
N VAL A 35 -7.98 -1.66 -14.57
CA VAL A 35 -7.56 -1.66 -13.18
C VAL A 35 -6.33 -2.53 -12.98
N VAL A 36 -5.63 -2.21 -11.90
CA VAL A 36 -4.60 -3.06 -11.31
C VAL A 36 -5.08 -3.42 -9.91
N ILE A 37 -5.00 -4.71 -9.60
CA ILE A 37 -5.30 -5.25 -8.27
C ILE A 37 -4.01 -5.79 -7.69
N THR A 38 -3.60 -5.23 -6.56
CA THR A 38 -2.39 -5.63 -5.85
C THR A 38 -2.75 -6.28 -4.52
N GLU A 39 -1.87 -7.12 -4.01
CA GLU A 39 -1.98 -7.60 -2.64
C GLU A 39 -1.92 -6.41 -1.67
N LYS A 40 -2.81 -6.43 -0.68
CA LYS A 40 -2.74 -5.48 0.42
C LYS A 40 -1.79 -6.08 1.46
N MET A 41 -0.65 -5.43 1.64
CA MET A 41 0.33 -5.83 2.66
C MET A 41 -0.03 -5.24 4.02
N ASP A 42 0.17 -6.02 5.08
CA ASP A 42 -0.06 -5.62 6.47
C ASP A 42 1.23 -5.07 7.08
N GLY A 43 1.37 -3.74 7.03
CA GLY A 43 2.51 -3.05 7.59
C GLY A 43 2.16 -1.60 7.95
N GLU A 44 3.13 -0.72 7.75
CA GLU A 44 2.98 0.71 7.98
C GLU A 44 3.19 1.51 6.70
N ASN A 45 2.10 2.10 6.20
CA ASN A 45 2.14 3.12 5.16
C ASN A 45 3.22 4.16 5.44
N THR A 46 4.12 4.33 4.47
CA THR A 46 5.25 5.26 4.52
C THR A 46 5.31 6.08 3.24
N THR A 47 5.51 7.39 3.39
CA THR A 47 5.66 8.34 2.29
C THR A 47 7.03 9.00 2.35
N MET A 48 7.74 8.99 1.23
CA MET A 48 9.09 9.56 1.06
C MET A 48 9.06 10.73 0.08
N TYR A 49 9.72 11.82 0.45
CA TYR A 49 10.01 13.03 -0.35
C TYR A 49 11.53 13.18 -0.48
N PRO A 50 12.06 14.10 -1.28
CA PRO A 50 13.51 14.31 -1.35
C PRO A 50 14.11 14.78 -0.02
N ASP A 51 13.33 15.45 0.83
CA ASP A 51 13.77 16.10 2.06
C ASP A 51 13.13 15.53 3.34
N PHE A 52 12.14 14.64 3.22
CA PHE A 52 11.35 14.20 4.35
C PHE A 52 10.77 12.79 4.16
N ILE A 53 10.52 12.09 5.26
CA ILE A 53 9.84 10.79 5.29
C ILE A 53 8.86 10.78 6.46
N HIS A 54 7.68 10.20 6.25
CA HIS A 54 6.71 10.02 7.33
C HIS A 54 5.88 8.75 7.15
N ALA A 55 5.45 8.18 8.28
CA ALA A 55 4.34 7.23 8.30
C ALA A 55 3.05 7.96 7.87
N ARG A 56 1.92 7.25 7.73
CA ARG A 56 0.66 7.89 7.34
C ARG A 56 0.28 9.10 8.19
N SER A 57 0.53 9.06 9.51
CA SER A 57 0.34 10.23 10.36
C SER A 57 1.59 11.11 10.37
N LEU A 58 1.42 12.41 10.19
CA LEU A 58 2.53 13.37 10.06
C LEU A 58 3.31 13.60 11.37
N ASP A 59 2.72 13.20 12.50
CA ASP A 59 3.20 13.34 13.87
C ASP A 59 3.73 12.02 14.45
N SER A 60 3.93 11.00 13.61
CA SER A 60 4.38 9.70 14.07
C SER A 60 5.80 9.77 14.66
N LYS A 61 5.94 9.41 15.95
CA LYS A 61 7.21 9.40 16.70
C LYS A 61 8.17 8.32 16.21
N ASP A 62 9.47 8.49 16.40
CA ASP A 62 10.45 7.46 16.05
C ASP A 62 10.15 6.08 16.66
N HIS A 63 10.51 5.01 15.94
CA HIS A 63 10.30 3.63 16.36
C HIS A 63 11.28 2.68 15.64
N PRO A 64 11.85 1.65 16.31
CA PRO A 64 12.83 0.74 15.69
C PRO A 64 12.35 0.06 14.40
N SER A 65 11.05 -0.21 14.26
CA SER A 65 10.49 -0.78 13.02
C SER A 65 10.63 0.11 11.78
N ARG A 66 10.99 1.38 11.96
CA ARG A 66 11.15 2.37 10.87
C ARG A 66 12.59 2.62 10.49
N HIS A 67 13.56 2.05 11.21
CA HIS A 67 14.98 2.32 10.95
C HIS A 67 15.41 1.83 9.57
N TYR A 68 14.89 0.67 9.12
CA TYR A 68 15.13 0.16 7.77
C TYR A 68 14.67 1.16 6.71
N VAL A 69 13.40 1.58 6.76
CA VAL A 69 12.81 2.44 5.73
C VAL A 69 13.43 3.85 5.73
N LYS A 70 13.89 4.34 6.88
CA LYS A 70 14.69 5.58 6.99
C LYS A 70 16.07 5.45 6.36
N THR A 71 16.73 4.30 6.54
CA THR A 71 18.04 4.02 5.91
C THR A 71 17.89 3.92 4.39
N LEU A 72 16.89 3.18 3.91
CA LEU A 72 16.53 3.10 2.50
C LEU A 72 16.30 4.49 1.91
N HIS A 73 15.46 5.31 2.57
CA HIS A 73 15.20 6.68 2.16
C HIS A 73 16.46 7.52 2.08
N GLY A 74 17.35 7.45 3.08
CA GLY A 74 18.64 8.14 3.07
C GLY A 74 19.50 7.79 1.85
N GLY A 75 19.40 6.54 1.37
CA GLY A 75 20.12 6.04 0.20
C GLY A 75 19.49 6.37 -1.16
N ILE A 76 18.21 6.77 -1.22
CA ILE A 76 17.52 7.04 -2.50
C ILE A 76 16.96 8.47 -2.61
N ARG A 77 16.92 9.25 -1.52
CA ARG A 77 16.22 10.54 -1.48
C ARG A 77 16.68 11.55 -2.52
N TYR A 78 17.94 11.50 -2.94
CA TYR A 78 18.50 12.38 -3.98
C TYR A 78 18.02 12.03 -5.40
N LEU A 79 17.45 10.84 -5.59
CA LEU A 79 16.84 10.38 -6.84
C LEU A 79 15.37 10.78 -6.94
N ILE A 80 14.76 11.26 -5.84
CA ILE A 80 13.37 11.73 -5.82
C ILE A 80 13.39 13.21 -6.26
N PRO A 81 12.67 13.60 -7.32
CA PRO A 81 12.60 15.00 -7.74
C PRO A 81 11.83 15.86 -6.73
N GLU A 82 12.08 17.16 -6.75
CA GLU A 82 11.29 18.11 -5.96
C GLU A 82 9.80 18.02 -6.33
N GLY A 83 8.94 18.05 -5.31
CA GLY A 83 7.49 17.92 -5.46
C GLY A 83 7.00 16.47 -5.63
N TYR A 84 7.87 15.51 -5.91
CA TYR A 84 7.51 14.09 -5.99
C TYR A 84 7.40 13.47 -4.60
N ARG A 85 6.58 12.42 -4.51
CA ARG A 85 6.54 11.53 -3.35
C ARG A 85 6.31 10.08 -3.74
N LEU A 86 7.00 9.20 -3.05
CA LEU A 86 6.84 7.76 -3.14
C LEU A 86 6.02 7.28 -1.95
N CYS A 87 4.95 6.53 -2.20
CA CYS A 87 4.15 5.92 -1.15
C CYS A 87 4.24 4.40 -1.27
N GLY A 88 4.61 3.75 -0.18
CA GLY A 88 4.75 2.30 -0.08
C GLY A 88 4.44 1.80 1.32
N GLU A 89 4.48 0.48 1.49
CA GLU A 89 4.23 -0.18 2.76
C GLU A 89 5.56 -0.61 3.37
N ASN A 90 5.85 -0.14 4.60
CA ASN A 90 6.95 -0.65 5.42
C ASN A 90 6.47 -1.90 6.18
N VAL A 91 6.99 -3.06 5.81
CA VAL A 91 6.62 -4.36 6.38
C VAL A 91 7.79 -5.00 7.13
N TYR A 92 8.76 -4.21 7.59
CA TYR A 92 9.87 -4.75 8.37
C TYR A 92 9.40 -5.48 9.63
N ALA A 93 8.54 -4.84 10.42
CA ALA A 93 7.96 -5.46 11.60
C ALA A 93 6.66 -6.18 11.24
N LYS A 94 6.47 -7.36 11.83
CA LYS A 94 5.17 -8.04 11.88
C LYS A 94 4.14 -7.15 12.57
N HIS A 95 3.02 -6.96 11.92
CA HIS A 95 1.84 -6.31 12.49
C HIS A 95 0.87 -7.39 12.98
N SER A 96 -0.25 -7.58 12.27
CA SER A 96 -1.20 -8.67 12.52
C SER A 96 -0.77 -9.94 11.81
N LEU A 97 -0.11 -9.80 10.66
CA LEU A 97 0.36 -10.89 9.81
C LEU A 97 1.88 -10.98 9.81
N ALA A 98 2.37 -12.22 9.81
CA ALA A 98 3.78 -12.54 9.59
C ALA A 98 3.98 -12.96 8.13
N TYR A 99 5.08 -12.47 7.54
CA TYR A 99 5.54 -12.82 6.21
C TYR A 99 6.93 -13.47 6.32
N ASP A 100 7.19 -14.50 5.53
CA ASP A 100 8.47 -15.24 5.53
C ASP A 100 9.19 -15.23 4.16
N ALA A 101 8.59 -14.61 3.14
CA ALA A 101 9.10 -14.57 1.78
C ALA A 101 8.88 -13.19 1.15
N LEU A 102 9.23 -12.11 1.86
CA LEU A 102 9.15 -10.74 1.32
C LEU A 102 10.24 -10.46 0.27
N PRO A 103 9.92 -9.82 -0.87
CA PRO A 103 10.92 -9.35 -1.83
C PRO A 103 11.72 -8.14 -1.30
N GLY A 104 11.22 -7.48 -0.27
CA GLY A 104 11.87 -6.36 0.42
C GLY A 104 10.99 -5.82 1.54
N TYR A 105 11.61 -5.14 2.52
CA TYR A 105 10.87 -4.60 3.67
C TYR A 105 10.11 -3.30 3.39
N PHE A 106 10.32 -2.69 2.23
CA PHE A 106 9.50 -1.58 1.75
C PHE A 106 9.02 -1.92 0.34
N MET A 107 7.71 -1.89 0.13
CA MET A 107 7.09 -2.20 -1.16
C MET A 107 6.32 -0.99 -1.69
N LEU A 108 6.68 -0.51 -2.87
CA LEU A 108 6.06 0.64 -3.50
C LEU A 108 4.65 0.30 -4.00
N PHE A 109 3.67 1.18 -3.76
CA PHE A 109 2.33 1.01 -4.32
C PHE A 109 1.80 2.24 -5.04
N SER A 110 2.41 3.43 -4.91
CA SER A 110 2.09 4.60 -5.73
C SER A 110 3.20 5.64 -5.74
N VAL A 111 3.29 6.38 -6.85
CA VAL A 111 4.15 7.56 -7.01
C VAL A 111 3.28 8.74 -7.38
N TRP A 112 3.58 9.90 -6.80
CA TRP A 112 2.87 11.13 -7.08
C TRP A 112 3.85 12.22 -7.48
N ASN A 113 3.47 13.00 -8.47
CA ASN A 113 4.28 14.09 -8.99
C ASN A 113 3.97 15.43 -8.28
N GLU A 114 4.63 16.49 -8.75
CA GLU A 114 4.55 17.85 -8.22
C GLU A 114 3.18 18.52 -8.44
N GLN A 115 2.39 18.07 -9.43
CA GLN A 115 1.00 18.51 -9.62
C GLN A 115 -0.01 17.72 -8.77
N ASN A 116 0.47 16.89 -7.83
CA ASN A 116 -0.37 16.04 -7.01
C ASN A 116 -1.19 15.03 -7.83
N LEU A 117 -0.65 14.61 -8.97
CA LEU A 117 -1.17 13.53 -9.81
C LEU A 117 -0.55 12.21 -9.36
N CYS A 118 -1.37 11.22 -9.07
CA CYS A 118 -0.90 9.85 -8.93
C CYS A 118 -0.55 9.36 -10.33
N LEU A 119 0.68 8.91 -10.53
CA LEU A 119 1.12 8.38 -11.82
C LEU A 119 0.33 7.12 -12.20
N SER A 120 0.44 6.67 -13.44
CA SER A 120 -0.09 5.35 -13.83
C SER A 120 0.60 4.22 -13.07
N TRP A 121 0.03 3.01 -13.12
CA TRP A 121 0.70 1.83 -12.58
C TRP A 121 2.00 1.54 -13.34
N ASP A 122 2.01 1.67 -14.67
CA ASP A 122 3.20 1.48 -15.50
C ASP A 122 4.34 2.42 -15.10
N GLU A 123 4.03 3.70 -14.88
CA GLU A 123 5.01 4.65 -14.38
C GLU A 123 5.46 4.32 -12.94
N THR A 124 4.55 3.82 -12.10
CA THR A 124 4.89 3.35 -10.75
C THR A 124 5.89 2.18 -10.81
N GLU A 125 5.71 1.23 -11.72
CA GLU A 125 6.63 0.11 -11.95
C GLU A 125 7.98 0.59 -12.49
N ILE A 126 8.00 1.56 -13.41
CA ILE A 126 9.24 2.18 -13.90
C ILE A 126 10.02 2.86 -12.76
N TRP A 127 9.32 3.55 -11.85
CA TRP A 127 9.95 4.13 -10.66
C TRP A 127 10.50 3.07 -9.71
N ALA A 128 9.74 1.99 -9.50
CA ALA A 128 10.14 0.86 -8.66
C ALA A 128 11.45 0.24 -9.18
N ASP A 129 11.51 -0.08 -10.48
CA ASP A 129 12.68 -0.63 -11.17
C ASP A 129 13.90 0.29 -11.06
N ARG A 130 13.74 1.58 -11.39
CA ARG A 130 14.82 2.58 -11.32
C ARG A 130 15.42 2.74 -9.92
N LEU A 131 14.62 2.55 -8.87
CA LEU A 131 15.05 2.70 -7.49
C LEU A 131 15.50 1.38 -6.86
N GLY A 132 15.34 0.25 -7.56
CA GLY A 132 15.60 -1.08 -7.00
C GLY A 132 14.68 -1.43 -5.83
N ILE A 133 13.44 -0.95 -5.86
CA ILE A 133 12.44 -1.18 -4.81
C ILE A 133 11.35 -2.09 -5.37
N PRO A 134 10.97 -3.19 -4.70
CA PRO A 134 9.87 -4.02 -5.18
C PRO A 134 8.54 -3.26 -5.09
N THR A 135 7.62 -3.52 -6.02
CA THR A 135 6.22 -3.13 -5.82
C THR A 135 5.53 -4.12 -4.89
N VAL A 136 4.37 -3.73 -4.36
CA VAL A 136 3.43 -4.72 -3.79
C VAL A 136 3.05 -5.76 -4.86
N PRO A 137 2.78 -7.03 -4.49
CA PRO A 137 2.48 -8.09 -5.46
C PRO A 137 1.28 -7.75 -6.37
N LEU A 138 1.45 -7.91 -7.67
CA LEU A 138 0.37 -7.76 -8.66
C LEU A 138 -0.46 -9.05 -8.70
N LEU A 139 -1.76 -8.95 -8.48
CA LEU A 139 -2.69 -10.10 -8.48
C LEU A 139 -3.53 -10.16 -9.76
N TYR A 140 -3.89 -9.01 -10.32
CA TYR A 140 -4.66 -8.92 -11.55
C TYR A 140 -4.42 -7.57 -12.25
N ARG A 141 -4.44 -7.58 -13.58
CA ARG A 141 -4.51 -6.40 -14.42
C ARG A 141 -5.45 -6.66 -15.59
N GLY A 142 -6.31 -5.70 -15.88
CA GLY A 142 -7.26 -5.79 -16.99
C GLY A 142 -8.46 -4.89 -16.78
N ILE A 143 -9.44 -4.98 -17.68
CA ILE A 143 -10.71 -4.26 -17.53
C ILE A 143 -11.43 -4.75 -16.27
N TRP A 144 -11.99 -3.83 -15.49
CA TRP A 144 -12.71 -4.14 -14.26
C TRP A 144 -13.69 -5.30 -14.43
N ASP A 145 -13.46 -6.35 -13.66
CA ASP A 145 -14.31 -7.51 -13.49
C ASP A 145 -14.38 -7.80 -11.97
N GLU A 146 -15.58 -7.66 -11.41
CA GLU A 146 -15.81 -7.86 -9.99
C GLU A 146 -15.51 -9.30 -9.53
N GLU A 147 -15.82 -10.29 -10.36
CA GLU A 147 -15.55 -11.69 -10.03
C GLU A 147 -14.05 -12.00 -10.13
N ALA A 148 -13.34 -11.38 -11.07
CA ALA A 148 -11.87 -11.42 -11.11
C ALA A 148 -11.26 -10.78 -9.85
N ALA A 149 -11.79 -9.64 -9.42
CA ALA A 149 -11.35 -8.99 -8.18
C ALA A 149 -11.59 -9.87 -6.95
N LYS A 150 -12.77 -10.49 -6.82
CA LYS A 150 -13.07 -11.41 -5.71
C LYS A 150 -12.12 -12.62 -5.68
N ARG A 151 -11.76 -13.17 -6.85
CA ARG A 151 -10.80 -14.29 -6.97
C ARG A 151 -9.38 -13.93 -6.53
N CYS A 152 -9.01 -12.66 -6.47
CA CYS A 152 -7.69 -12.22 -6.00
C CYS A 152 -7.47 -12.52 -4.50
N TYR A 153 -8.52 -12.75 -3.72
CA TYR A 153 -8.39 -13.18 -2.33
C TYR A 153 -8.31 -14.71 -2.23
N THR A 154 -7.08 -15.23 -2.12
CA THR A 154 -6.78 -16.67 -2.04
C THR A 154 -6.53 -17.15 -0.61
N LYS A 155 -6.50 -16.21 0.35
CA LYS A 155 -6.08 -16.38 1.76
C LYS A 155 -4.58 -16.64 1.95
N LYS A 156 -3.81 -16.84 0.88
CA LYS A 156 -2.36 -17.06 0.92
C LYS A 156 -1.64 -15.86 0.32
N SER A 157 -0.69 -15.31 1.05
CA SER A 157 0.11 -14.19 0.56
C SER A 157 1.10 -14.65 -0.50
N CYS A 158 1.37 -13.79 -1.49
CA CYS A 158 2.50 -13.95 -2.40
C CYS A 158 3.86 -13.81 -1.69
N CYS A 159 3.86 -13.23 -0.48
CA CYS A 159 5.04 -13.03 0.36
C CYS A 159 5.13 -14.03 1.53
N GLY A 160 4.38 -15.14 1.44
CA GLY A 160 4.31 -16.16 2.47
C GLY A 160 3.42 -15.80 3.65
N GLY A 161 2.90 -16.81 4.35
CA GLY A 161 1.86 -16.61 5.36
C GLY A 161 0.47 -16.31 4.76
N GLU A 162 -0.31 -15.51 5.48
CA GLU A 162 -1.70 -15.23 5.13
C GLU A 162 -1.85 -13.91 4.38
N GLN A 163 -2.86 -13.85 3.51
CA GLN A 163 -3.20 -12.63 2.78
C GLN A 163 -4.14 -11.77 3.63
N GLU A 164 -3.85 -10.47 3.81
CA GLU A 164 -4.79 -9.52 4.43
C GLU A 164 -5.99 -9.26 3.51
N GLY A 165 -5.71 -9.06 2.23
CA GLY A 165 -6.70 -8.68 1.23
C GLY A 165 -6.02 -8.11 -0.01
N TYR A 166 -6.70 -7.18 -0.69
CA TYR A 166 -6.20 -6.58 -1.92
C TYR A 166 -6.66 -5.13 -2.07
N VAL A 167 -5.94 -4.38 -2.90
CA VAL A 167 -6.28 -3.02 -3.31
C VAL A 167 -6.57 -3.01 -4.80
N VAL A 168 -7.73 -2.50 -5.19
CA VAL A 168 -8.08 -2.17 -6.57
C VAL A 168 -7.69 -0.71 -6.81
N ARG A 169 -6.99 -0.45 -7.91
CA ARG A 169 -6.57 0.89 -8.34
C ARG A 169 -6.81 1.04 -9.85
N LEU A 170 -7.20 2.23 -10.31
CA LEU A 170 -7.15 2.55 -11.75
C LEU A 170 -5.73 2.42 -12.28
N ALA A 171 -5.55 1.71 -13.40
CA ALA A 171 -4.23 1.55 -14.02
C ALA A 171 -3.67 2.89 -14.53
N SER A 172 -4.56 3.79 -15.00
CA SER A 172 -4.20 5.12 -15.45
C SER A 172 -3.84 6.07 -14.30
N SER A 173 -3.16 7.17 -14.62
CA SER A 173 -2.96 8.27 -13.68
C SER A 173 -4.29 8.89 -13.22
N PHE A 174 -4.32 9.47 -12.03
CA PHE A 174 -5.49 10.19 -11.52
C PHE A 174 -5.09 11.31 -10.54
N PRO A 175 -5.84 12.43 -10.50
CA PRO A 175 -5.58 13.52 -9.57
C PRO A 175 -5.98 13.14 -8.14
N TYR A 176 -5.33 13.75 -7.16
CA TYR A 176 -5.54 13.47 -5.74
C TYR A 176 -7.01 13.59 -5.28
N GLU A 177 -7.74 14.54 -5.84
CA GLU A 177 -9.16 14.78 -5.57
C GLU A 177 -10.04 13.59 -5.97
N GLN A 178 -9.59 12.79 -6.95
CA GLN A 178 -10.28 11.61 -7.45
C GLN A 178 -9.85 10.32 -6.74
N PHE A 179 -9.00 10.38 -5.71
CA PHE A 179 -8.49 9.19 -5.01
C PHE A 179 -9.60 8.23 -4.58
N ARG A 180 -10.71 8.75 -4.04
CA ARG A 180 -11.84 7.92 -3.55
C ARG A 180 -12.59 7.17 -4.64
N GLN A 181 -12.46 7.61 -5.90
CA GLN A 181 -13.06 6.99 -7.08
C GLN A 181 -12.04 6.20 -7.90
N SER A 182 -10.78 6.21 -7.46
CA SER A 182 -9.65 5.61 -8.18
C SER A 182 -9.03 4.44 -7.43
N LEU A 183 -9.31 4.29 -6.13
CA LEU A 183 -8.88 3.15 -5.34
C LEU A 183 -9.98 2.64 -4.40
N ALA A 184 -9.97 1.33 -4.19
CA ALA A 184 -10.77 0.64 -3.19
C ALA A 184 -9.98 -0.54 -2.60
N LYS A 185 -10.32 -0.99 -1.40
CA LYS A 185 -9.66 -2.14 -0.78
C LYS A 185 -10.67 -3.19 -0.32
N PHE A 186 -10.27 -4.45 -0.43
CA PHE A 186 -10.89 -5.55 0.31
C PHE A 186 -9.95 -5.91 1.46
N VAL A 187 -10.53 -6.08 2.66
CA VAL A 187 -9.85 -6.58 3.85
C VAL A 187 -10.65 -7.75 4.39
N ARG A 188 -9.95 -8.84 4.70
CA ARG A 188 -10.54 -10.05 5.29
C ARG A 188 -11.25 -9.78 6.61
N ASN A 189 -12.16 -10.67 6.97
CA ASN A 189 -12.80 -10.61 8.28
C ASN A 189 -11.78 -10.92 9.39
N ASN A 190 -11.95 -10.30 10.56
CA ASN A 190 -11.08 -10.50 11.74
C ASN A 190 -9.58 -10.29 11.45
N HIS A 191 -9.22 -9.27 10.65
CA HIS A 191 -7.82 -8.98 10.33
C HIS A 191 -7.02 -8.56 11.57
N VAL A 192 -7.54 -7.57 12.31
CA VAL A 192 -6.99 -7.16 13.60
C VAL A 192 -7.74 -7.93 14.68
N GLN A 193 -7.03 -8.80 15.41
CA GLN A 193 -7.62 -9.68 16.43
C GLN A 193 -7.24 -9.29 17.86
N THR A 194 -6.30 -8.36 18.05
CA THR A 194 -5.85 -7.95 19.38
C THR A 194 -6.03 -6.46 19.59
N ASP A 195 -6.59 -6.08 20.74
CA ASP A 195 -6.82 -4.68 21.13
C ASP A 195 -5.52 -3.89 21.39
N GLU A 196 -4.40 -4.58 21.61
CA GLU A 196 -3.08 -3.96 21.76
C GLU A 196 -2.51 -3.52 20.42
N HIS A 197 -2.14 -2.25 20.33
CA HIS A 197 -1.50 -1.66 19.16
C HIS A 197 -0.13 -2.31 18.92
N TRP A 198 0.19 -2.72 17.68
CA TRP A 198 1.44 -3.41 17.34
C TRP A 198 2.72 -2.69 17.84
N LEU A 199 2.71 -1.34 17.86
CA LEU A 199 3.78 -0.51 18.43
C LEU A 199 4.08 -0.72 19.93
N SER A 200 3.19 -1.33 20.70
CA SER A 200 3.41 -1.59 22.13
C SER A 200 4.08 -2.95 22.40
N ARG A 201 4.31 -3.76 21.36
CA ARG A 201 4.96 -5.07 21.46
C ARG A 201 6.43 -4.98 21.04
N PRO A 202 7.28 -5.93 21.50
CA PRO A 202 8.62 -6.09 20.95
C PRO A 202 8.56 -6.24 19.42
N VAL A 203 9.52 -5.63 18.72
CA VAL A 203 9.59 -5.73 17.25
C VAL A 203 9.98 -7.14 16.86
N GLU A 204 9.06 -7.84 16.18
CA GLU A 204 9.30 -9.11 15.50
C GLU A 204 9.52 -8.83 14.00
N PRO A 205 10.73 -9.00 13.44
CA PRO A 205 10.97 -8.78 12.02
C PRO A 205 10.30 -9.85 11.15
N ASN A 206 9.75 -9.45 10.00
CA ASN A 206 9.33 -10.39 8.95
C ASN A 206 10.56 -10.98 8.23
N GLY A 207 10.36 -12.09 7.51
CA GLY A 207 11.39 -12.77 6.71
C GLY A 207 11.45 -12.26 5.26
N LEU A 208 12.65 -12.15 4.72
CA LEU A 208 12.90 -11.91 3.29
C LEU A 208 12.96 -13.25 2.54
N GLN A 209 12.73 -13.21 1.22
CA GLN A 209 13.02 -14.35 0.35
C GLN A 209 14.51 -14.75 0.44
N PRO A 210 14.84 -16.05 0.38
CA PRO A 210 16.21 -16.54 0.33
C PRO A 210 17.02 -16.04 -0.86
#